data_AF-A8WWM0-F1
#
_entry.id   AF-A8WWM0-F1
#
_cell.length_a   1.000
_cell.length_b   1.000
_cell.length_c   1.000
_cell.angle_alpha   90.00
_cell.angle_beta   90.00
_cell.angle_gamma   90.00
#
_symmetry.space_group_name_H-M   'P 1'
#
loop_
_entity.id
_entity.type
_entity.pdbx_description
1 polymer ?
#
loop_
_entity_poly.entity_id
_entity_poly.type
_entity_poly.pdbx_seq_one_letter_code
_entity_poly.pdbx_strand_id
1 'polypeptide(L)'
;MNALELVLVPPPPLPFPLSPTLCLFVVPFKCDRPRERNLCAVTGRPARYMDPVTNLPYSTPYAFKVIRDRYHKHLRTLRGNEEVNSYLASLKALPTPPMSPRTSTVNPGQTTSGATAKSSAILMKH
;
A
#
# COMPACT_ATOMS: atom_id res chain seq x y z
N MET A 1 50.39 -49.73 -35.85
CA MET A 1 51.56 -49.46 -36.71
C MET A 1 51.01 -49.24 -38.10
N ASN A 2 51.08 -48.00 -38.58
CA ASN A 2 50.91 -47.55 -39.98
C ASN A 2 49.47 -47.61 -40.52
N ALA A 3 48.99 -46.67 -41.31
CA ALA A 3 49.50 -45.41 -41.85
C ALA A 3 48.29 -44.64 -42.43
N LEU A 4 48.56 -43.46 -42.99
CA LEU A 4 47.74 -42.61 -43.88
C LEU A 4 47.16 -41.37 -43.16
N GLU A 5 47.92 -40.28 -43.11
CA GLU A 5 48.11 -39.26 -44.17
C GLU A 5 47.02 -38.18 -44.18
N LEU A 6 47.51 -36.94 -44.07
CA LEU A 6 47.07 -35.72 -44.75
C LEU A 6 46.17 -34.68 -44.07
N VAL A 7 46.81 -33.51 -43.99
CA VAL A 7 46.32 -32.15 -44.29
C VAL A 7 45.85 -31.31 -43.08
N LEU A 8 46.79 -30.44 -42.71
CA LEU A 8 46.66 -29.12 -42.10
C LEU A 8 45.59 -28.23 -42.76
N VAL A 9 44.57 -27.78 -42.00
CA VAL A 9 43.81 -26.52 -42.22
C VAL A 9 43.35 -25.96 -40.84
N PRO A 10 43.46 -24.64 -40.58
CA PRO A 10 43.56 -24.00 -39.24
C PRO A 10 42.27 -23.90 -38.41
N PRO A 11 42.37 -23.56 -37.09
CA PRO A 11 41.20 -23.48 -36.20
C PRO A 11 40.35 -22.23 -36.49
N PRO A 12 39.02 -22.36 -36.67
CA PRO A 12 38.13 -21.20 -36.67
C PRO A 12 37.86 -20.72 -35.23
N PRO A 13 37.74 -19.40 -35.02
CA PRO A 13 37.56 -18.79 -33.71
C PRO A 13 36.15 -19.00 -33.12
N LEU A 14 36.08 -19.08 -31.79
CA LEU A 14 34.84 -19.00 -31.00
C LEU A 14 34.10 -17.67 -31.30
N PRO A 15 32.76 -17.59 -31.26
CA PRO A 15 32.04 -17.56 -29.97
C PRO A 15 30.70 -18.30 -29.97
N PHE A 16 30.38 -18.90 -28.82
CA PHE A 16 29.02 -19.31 -28.50
C PHE A 16 28.09 -18.10 -28.65
N PRO A 17 26.95 -18.21 -29.35
CA PRO A 17 25.91 -17.21 -29.20
C PRO A 17 25.43 -17.29 -27.75
N LEU A 18 25.74 -16.27 -26.96
CA LEU A 18 24.92 -15.87 -25.83
C LEU A 18 23.49 -15.79 -26.36
N SER A 19 22.70 -16.84 -26.15
CA SER A 19 21.27 -16.81 -26.44
C SER A 19 20.63 -15.90 -25.38
N PRO A 20 20.13 -14.70 -25.73
CA PRO A 20 19.34 -13.89 -24.81
C PRO A 20 17.89 -14.42 -24.70
N THR A 21 17.62 -15.61 -25.25
CA THR A 21 16.28 -16.13 -25.48
C THR A 21 15.62 -16.72 -24.23
N LEU A 22 16.21 -16.51 -23.05
CA LEU A 22 15.59 -16.81 -21.75
C LEU A 22 15.28 -15.57 -20.91
N CYS A 23 15.26 -14.38 -21.52
CA CYS A 23 14.72 -13.17 -20.88
C CYS A 23 13.31 -12.79 -21.37
N LEU A 24 12.75 -13.51 -22.35
CA LEU A 24 11.48 -13.16 -23.03
C LEU A 24 10.29 -14.04 -22.62
N PHE A 25 10.25 -14.52 -21.38
CA PHE A 25 9.03 -15.11 -20.81
C PHE A 25 8.59 -14.44 -19.52
N VAL A 26 8.74 -13.11 -19.45
CA VAL A 26 7.85 -12.33 -18.60
C VAL A 26 6.63 -12.06 -19.45
N VAL A 27 5.59 -12.88 -19.27
CA VAL A 27 4.24 -12.53 -19.73
C VAL A 27 3.98 -11.14 -19.16
N PRO A 28 3.85 -10.07 -19.99
CA PRO A 28 3.40 -8.81 -19.45
C PRO A 28 1.98 -9.10 -18.97
N PHE A 29 1.79 -9.15 -17.65
CA PHE A 29 0.48 -8.99 -17.08
C PHE A 29 0.00 -7.65 -17.62
N LYS A 30 -0.78 -7.69 -18.69
CA LYS A 30 -1.53 -6.55 -19.16
C LYS A 30 -2.39 -6.19 -17.96
N CYS A 31 -2.01 -5.14 -17.24
CA CYS A 31 -2.94 -4.45 -16.36
C CYS A 31 -3.98 -3.83 -17.29
N ASP A 32 -4.90 -4.67 -17.75
CA ASP A 32 -5.99 -4.33 -18.65
C ASP A 32 -6.92 -3.37 -17.90
N ARG A 33 -6.52 -2.10 -17.99
CA ARG A 33 -7.05 -0.93 -17.31
C ARG A 33 -6.86 -0.99 -15.79
N PRO A 34 -6.32 0.05 -15.15
CA PRO A 34 -6.63 0.24 -13.75
C PRO A 34 -8.15 0.39 -13.69
N ARG A 35 -8.89 -0.67 -13.33
CA ARG A 35 -10.24 -0.52 -12.78
C ARG A 35 -10.09 0.64 -11.81
N GLU A 36 -10.77 1.75 -12.03
CA GLU A 36 -10.64 2.94 -11.18
C GLU A 36 -11.08 2.53 -9.78
N ARG A 37 -10.11 2.01 -9.03
CA ARG A 37 -10.31 1.56 -7.67
C ARG A 37 -10.42 2.88 -6.95
N ASN A 38 -11.59 3.22 -6.43
CA ASN A 38 -11.70 4.32 -5.49
C ASN A 38 -10.71 4.01 -4.36
N LEU A 39 -9.55 4.65 -4.36
CA LEU A 39 -8.49 4.43 -3.37
C LEU A 39 -8.64 5.48 -2.29
N CYS A 40 -8.53 5.06 -1.04
CA CYS A 40 -8.61 5.96 0.09
C CYS A 40 -7.53 7.04 -0.02
N ALA A 41 -7.95 8.31 0.02
CA ALA A 41 -7.05 9.47 -0.11
C ALA A 41 -5.96 9.52 0.97
N VAL A 42 -6.16 8.84 2.11
CA VAL A 42 -5.22 8.81 3.23
C VAL A 42 -4.30 7.59 3.19
N THR A 43 -4.82 6.41 2.85
CA THR A 43 -4.11 5.13 3.03
C THR A 43 -3.77 4.40 1.74
N GLY A 44 -4.31 4.82 0.59
CA GLY A 44 -4.16 4.12 -0.69
C GLY A 44 -4.83 2.75 -0.76
N ARG A 45 -5.52 2.30 0.30
CA ARG A 45 -6.31 1.06 0.32
C ARG A 45 -7.62 1.24 -0.44
N PRO A 46 -8.25 0.18 -0.96
CA PRO A 46 -9.58 0.28 -1.56
C PRO A 46 -10.57 0.96 -0.60
N ALA A 47 -11.24 2.01 -1.07
CA ALA A 47 -12.21 2.77 -0.31
C ALA A 47 -13.56 2.06 -0.28
N ARG A 48 -14.24 2.19 0.85
CA ARG A 48 -15.60 1.65 1.06
C ARG A 48 -16.66 2.75 1.02
N TYR A 49 -16.28 3.99 1.29
CA TYR A 49 -17.19 5.12 1.46
C TYR A 49 -16.63 6.39 0.82
N MET A 50 -17.52 7.36 0.59
CA MET A 50 -17.20 8.71 0.10
C MET A 50 -17.60 9.73 1.17
N ASP A 51 -16.79 10.77 1.35
CA ASP A 51 -17.14 11.88 2.23
C ASP A 51 -18.16 12.82 1.56
N PRO A 52 -19.36 13.07 2.12
CA PRO A 52 -20.40 13.87 1.47
C PRO A 52 -20.03 15.35 1.24
N VAL A 53 -19.00 15.86 1.93
CA VAL A 53 -18.58 17.26 1.79
C VAL A 53 -17.41 17.38 0.82
N THR A 54 -16.35 16.58 1.03
CA THR A 54 -15.14 16.68 0.18
C THR A 54 -15.17 15.76 -1.04
N ASN A 55 -16.14 14.85 -1.14
CA ASN A 55 -16.19 13.76 -2.14
C ASN A 55 -14.92 12.90 -2.18
N LEU A 56 -14.16 12.86 -1.07
CA LEU A 56 -12.95 12.06 -0.99
C LEU A 56 -13.26 10.61 -0.59
N PRO A 57 -12.71 9.62 -1.32
CA PRO A 57 -12.82 8.21 -0.96
C PRO A 57 -12.06 7.89 0.34
N TYR A 58 -12.66 7.09 1.22
CA TYR A 58 -12.00 6.58 2.43
C TYR A 58 -12.36 5.13 2.77
N SER A 59 -11.46 4.46 3.50
CA SER A 59 -11.57 3.04 3.86
C SER A 59 -11.92 2.80 5.33
N THR A 60 -11.50 3.70 6.23
CA THR A 60 -11.62 3.53 7.69
C THR A 60 -12.17 4.81 8.36
N PRO A 61 -12.80 4.70 9.54
CA PRO A 61 -13.26 5.87 10.29
C PRO A 61 -12.11 6.77 10.74
N TYR A 62 -10.90 6.22 10.94
CA TYR A 62 -9.71 7.02 11.21
C TYR A 62 -9.36 7.92 10.01
N ALA A 63 -9.39 7.37 8.79
CA ALA A 63 -9.15 8.16 7.58
C ALA A 63 -10.19 9.29 7.41
N PHE A 64 -11.45 9.05 7.76
CA PHE A 64 -12.48 10.09 7.76
C PHE A 64 -12.14 11.27 8.67
N LYS A 65 -11.68 11.01 9.90
CA LYS A 65 -11.22 12.07 10.83
C LYS A 65 -10.09 12.89 10.23
N VAL A 66 -9.07 12.22 9.69
CA VAL A 66 -7.93 12.89 9.05
C VAL A 66 -8.37 13.79 7.89
N ILE A 67 -9.32 13.33 7.07
CA ILE A 67 -9.88 14.12 5.96
C ILE A 67 -10.59 15.37 6.50
N ARG A 68 -11.49 15.23 7.47
CA ARG A 68 -12.23 16.37 8.05
C ARG A 68 -11.33 17.35 8.79
N ASP A 69 -10.32 16.87 9.51
CA ASP A 69 -9.34 17.73 10.18
C ASP A 69 -8.54 18.57 9.18
N ARG A 70 -8.11 17.97 8.06
CA ARG A 70 -7.41 18.68 6.98
C ARG A 70 -8.34 19.66 6.27
N TYR A 71 -9.59 19.28 6.02
CA TYR A 71 -10.58 20.16 5.41
C TYR A 71 -10.83 21.40 6.26
N HIS A 72 -11.03 21.26 7.58
CA HIS A 72 -11.19 22.40 8.47
C HIS A 72 -9.95 23.29 8.54
N LYS A 73 -8.74 22.71 8.48
CA LYS A 73 -7.50 23.49 8.37
C LYS A 73 -7.46 24.29 7.07
N HIS A 74 -7.84 23.67 5.94
CA HIS A 74 -7.91 24.34 4.65
C HIS A 74 -8.91 25.51 4.67
N LEU A 75 -10.11 25.32 5.24
CA LEU A 75 -11.09 26.39 5.40
C LEU A 75 -10.54 27.60 6.19
N ARG A 76 -9.70 27.38 7.21
CA ARG A 76 -9.05 28.48 7.96
C ARG A 76 -8.02 29.25 7.13
N THR A 77 -7.48 28.65 6.06
CA THR A 77 -6.53 29.33 5.16
C THR A 77 -7.22 30.20 4.13
N LEU A 78 -8.49 29.91 3.79
CA LEU A 78 -9.30 30.71 2.89
C LEU A 78 -9.76 31.99 3.60
N ARG A 79 -8.96 33.05 3.53
CA ARG A 79 -9.32 34.37 4.08
C ARG A 79 -10.35 35.07 3.18
N GLY A 80 -11.25 35.82 3.80
CA GLY A 80 -12.19 36.70 3.09
C GLY A 80 -13.62 36.18 2.91
N ASN A 81 -13.93 34.97 3.39
CA ASN A 81 -15.29 34.42 3.36
C ASN A 81 -15.89 34.40 4.77
N GLU A 82 -16.83 35.31 5.05
CA GLU A 82 -17.51 35.40 6.36
C GLU A 82 -18.33 34.15 6.68
N GLU A 83 -18.97 33.56 5.66
CA GLU A 83 -19.75 32.32 5.77
C GLU A 83 -18.91 31.15 6.29
N VAL A 84 -17.67 31.01 5.79
CA VAL A 84 -16.73 29.97 6.22
C VAL A 84 -16.34 30.19 7.69
N ASN A 85 -16.16 31.44 8.11
CA ASN A 85 -15.82 31.76 9.48
C ASN A 85 -16.98 31.45 10.45
N SER A 86 -18.21 31.79 10.08
CA SER A 86 -19.42 31.45 10.84
C SER A 86 -19.58 29.93 10.99
N TYR A 87 -19.38 29.17 9.90
CA TYR A 87 -19.37 27.71 9.93
C TYR A 87 -18.29 27.14 10.86
N LEU A 88 -17.07 27.68 10.81
CA LEU A 88 -15.99 27.24 11.70
C LEU A 88 -16.26 27.58 13.18
N ALA A 89 -17.01 28.65 13.46
CA ALA A 89 -17.40 29.04 14.81
C ALA A 89 -18.48 28.10 15.38
N SER A 90 -19.50 27.74 14.58
CA SER A 90 -20.55 26.81 15.02
C SER A 90 -20.00 25.41 15.35
N LEU A 91 -18.98 24.95 14.64
CA LEU A 91 -18.31 23.69 14.95
C LEU A 91 -17.60 23.69 16.32
N LYS A 92 -17.07 24.82 16.77
CA LYS A 92 -16.42 24.94 18.09
C LYS A 92 -17.41 25.04 19.24
N ALA A 93 -18.63 25.49 18.96
CA ALA A 93 -19.68 25.69 19.96
C ALA A 93 -20.32 24.37 20.42
N LEU A 94 -20.03 23.23 19.79
CA LEU A 94 -20.48 21.94 20.28
C LEU A 94 -19.62 21.53 21.50
N PRO A 95 -20.21 21.35 22.69
CA PRO A 95 -19.49 20.79 23.82
C PRO A 95 -19.07 19.38 23.41
N THR A 96 -17.77 19.16 23.19
CA THR A 96 -17.25 17.81 23.02
C THR A 96 -17.62 17.07 24.30
N PRO A 97 -18.46 16.03 24.26
CA PRO A 97 -18.68 15.22 25.44
C PRO A 97 -17.30 14.78 25.93
N PRO A 98 -17.03 14.86 27.25
CA PRO A 98 -15.76 14.41 27.79
C PRO A 98 -15.52 13.03 27.22
N MET A 99 -14.36 12.84 26.57
CA MET A 99 -14.03 11.62 25.88
C MET A 99 -13.96 10.52 26.96
N SER A 100 -15.08 9.83 27.19
CA SER A 100 -15.13 8.75 28.17
C SER A 100 -14.00 7.78 27.81
N PRO A 101 -13.17 7.36 28.78
CA PRO A 101 -12.13 6.39 28.52
C PRO A 101 -12.77 5.20 27.82
N ARG A 102 -12.33 4.93 26.58
CA ARG A 102 -12.78 3.75 25.86
C ARG A 102 -12.21 2.57 26.65
N THR A 103 -12.99 1.99 27.55
CA THR A 103 -12.65 0.70 28.13
C THR A 103 -12.55 -0.27 26.96
N SER A 104 -11.31 -0.63 26.64
CA SER A 104 -11.02 -1.73 25.74
C SER A 104 -11.43 -3.00 26.46
N THR A 105 -12.72 -3.31 26.47
CA THR A 105 -13.18 -4.68 26.65
C THR A 105 -12.68 -5.44 25.42
N VAL A 106 -11.45 -5.94 25.51
CA VAL A 106 -10.93 -6.97 24.63
C VAL A 106 -11.87 -8.14 24.81
N ASN A 107 -12.79 -8.33 23.88
CA ASN A 107 -13.51 -9.59 23.78
C ASN A 107 -12.51 -10.63 23.24
N PRO A 108 -12.13 -11.67 24.01
CA PRO A 108 -11.29 -12.74 23.52
C PRO A 108 -12.14 -13.60 22.57
N GLY A 109 -12.17 -13.25 21.28
CA GLY A 109 -13.02 -13.95 20.32
C GLY A 109 -12.74 -13.66 18.85
N GLN A 110 -11.60 -13.09 18.51
CA GLN A 110 -11.14 -13.02 17.12
C GLN A 110 -9.84 -13.81 16.96
N THR A 111 -10.01 -15.08 16.67
CA THR A 111 -9.00 -15.97 16.07
C THR A 111 -8.60 -15.36 14.73
N THR A 112 -7.52 -14.58 14.72
CA THR A 112 -6.76 -14.32 13.51
C THR A 112 -6.00 -15.59 13.17
N SER A 113 -6.55 -16.41 12.28
CA SER A 113 -5.81 -17.45 11.59
C SER A 113 -4.70 -16.79 10.76
N GLY A 114 -3.45 -16.89 11.22
CA GLY A 114 -2.30 -16.42 10.46
C GLY A 114 -0.99 -16.46 11.23
N ALA A 115 -0.09 -17.35 10.77
CA ALA A 115 1.34 -17.46 11.04
C ALA A 115 1.78 -18.19 12.33
N THR A 116 2.07 -19.48 12.18
CA THR A 116 2.95 -20.26 13.04
C THR A 116 4.39 -19.74 12.93
N ALA A 117 4.79 -18.84 13.82
CA ALA A 117 6.20 -18.56 14.05
C ALA A 117 6.74 -19.57 15.07
N LYS A 118 7.47 -20.59 14.60
CA LYS A 118 8.29 -21.45 15.46
C LYS A 118 9.47 -20.62 15.96
N SER A 119 9.39 -20.08 17.17
CA SER A 119 10.55 -19.52 17.88
C SER A 119 11.18 -20.63 18.70
N SER A 120 12.21 -21.28 18.16
CA SER A 120 13.04 -22.25 18.88
C SER A 120 14.02 -21.51 19.78
N ALA A 121 13.72 -21.45 21.08
CA ALA A 121 14.67 -21.01 22.09
C ALA A 121 15.63 -22.16 22.43
N ILE A 122 16.92 -21.95 22.14
CA ILE A 122 18.04 -22.81 22.53
C ILE A 122 18.27 -22.64 24.04
N LEU A 123 18.18 -23.73 24.79
CA LEU A 123 18.50 -23.80 26.21
C LEU A 123 20.01 -24.06 26.36
N MET A 124 20.79 -23.02 26.68
CA MET A 124 22.13 -23.18 27.24
C MET A 124 22.01 -23.18 28.77
N LYS A 125 22.37 -24.28 29.41
CA LYS A 125 22.62 -24.36 30.86
C LYS A 125 24.05 -24.87 31.07
N HIS A 126 24.79 -24.10 31.85
CA HIS A 126 26.12 -24.38 32.39
C HIS A 126 26.07 -25.50 33.43
#